data_AF-X1NU28-F1
#
_entry.id   AF-X1NU28-F1
#
_cell.length_a   1.000
_cell.length_b   1.000
_cell.length_c   1.000
_cell.angle_alpha   90.00
_cell.angle_beta   90.00
_cell.angle_gamma   90.00
#
_symmetry.space_group_name_H-M   'P 1'
#
loop_
_entity.id
_entity.type
_entity.pdbx_description
1 polymer ?
#
loop_
_entity_poly.entity_id
_entity_poly.type
_entity_poly.pdbx_seq_one_letter_code
_entity_poly.pdbx_strand_id
1 'polypeptide(L)' 'MIGQAGVLKQKLLEKITELPEARLQEVLDFVDFLKSRKPRVEDPILHVSGCLSGRPLSAREIEEELYGKEPA' A
#
# COMPACT_ATOMS: atom_id res chain seq x y z
N MET A 1 9.61 8.82 29.91
CA MET A 1 10.21 8.68 28.57
C MET A 1 9.07 8.58 27.56
N ILE A 2 9.05 9.46 26.56
CA ILE A 2 8.07 9.36 25.46
C ILE A 2 8.47 8.12 24.63
N GLY A 3 7.61 7.10 24.58
CA GLY A 3 7.87 5.92 23.74
C GLY A 3 7.95 6.28 22.25
N GLN A 4 8.50 5.40 21.41
CA GLN A 4 8.65 5.66 19.97
C GLN A 4 7.35 6.16 19.30
N ALA A 5 6.20 5.63 19.71
CA ALA A 5 4.89 6.07 19.22
C ALA A 5 4.61 7.56 19.50
N GLY A 6 5.03 8.09 20.64
CA GLY A 6 4.86 9.50 20.96
C GLY A 6 5.77 10.41 20.13
N VAL A 7 6.99 9.97 19.82
CA VAL A 7 7.90 10.68 18.90
C VAL A 7 7.31 10.76 17.49
N LEU A 8 6.71 9.67 17.00
CA LEU A 8 6.06 9.64 15.68
C LEU A 8 4.82 10.54 15.62
N LYS A 9 4.00 10.56 16.68
CA LYS A 9 2.84 11.46 16.76
C LYS A 9 3.26 12.93 16.73
N GLN A 10 4.31 13.28 17.46
CA GLN A 10 4.84 14.65 17.48
C GLN A 10 5.34 15.08 16.09
N LYS A 11 6.13 14.23 15.42
CA LYS A 11 6.59 14.50 14.05
C LYS A 11 5.46 14.63 13.04
N LEU A 12 4.38 13.87 13.20
CA LEU A 12 3.20 13.99 12.35
C LEU A 12 2.53 15.35 12.54
N LEU A 13 2.32 15.79 13.78
CA LEU A 13 1.74 17.10 14.08
C LEU A 13 2.57 18.24 13.48
N GLU A 14 3.90 18.19 13.65
CA GLU A 14 4.82 19.17 13.05
C GLU A 14 4.67 19.24 11.53
N LYS A 15 4.58 18.09 10.85
CA LYS A 15 4.48 18.02 9.38
C LYS A 15 3.15 18.50 8.83
N ILE A 16 2.04 18.27 9.54
CA ILE A 16 0.72 18.66 9.04
C ILE A 16 0.42 20.14 9.28
N THR A 17 1.14 20.81 10.18
CA THR A 17 0.90 22.21 10.54
C THR A 17 1.08 23.17 9.35
N GLU A 18 1.97 22.82 8.42
CA GLU A 18 2.27 23.63 7.22
C GLU A 18 1.39 23.29 6.01
N LEU A 19 0.49 22.30 6.13
CA LEU A 19 -0.32 21.84 5.00
C LEU A 19 -1.54 22.74 4.76
N PRO A 20 -1.89 23.02 3.50
CA PRO A 20 -3.18 23.62 3.15
C PRO A 20 -4.35 22.73 3.57
N GLU A 21 -5.51 23.34 3.84
CA GLU A 21 -6.74 22.64 4.30
C GLU A 21 -7.13 21.45 3.41
N ALA A 22 -7.08 21.60 2.09
CA ALA A 22 -7.38 20.52 1.15
C ALA A 22 -6.47 19.28 1.36
N ARG A 23 -5.19 19.50 1.71
CA ARG A 23 -4.24 18.42 1.98
C ARG A 23 -4.40 17.84 3.38
N LEU A 24 -4.86 18.64 4.35
CA LEU A 24 -5.23 18.13 5.67
C LEU A 24 -6.39 17.14 5.56
N GLN A 25 -7.39 17.42 4.72
CA GLN A 25 -8.50 16.50 4.47
C GLN A 25 -7.99 15.16 3.92
N GLU A 26 -7.08 15.18 2.93
CA GLU A 26 -6.47 13.95 2.39
C GLU A 26 -5.74 13.13 3.48
N VAL A 27 -5.03 13.80 4.39
CA VAL A 27 -4.34 13.13 5.51
C VAL A 27 -5.35 12.49 6.47
N LEU A 28 -6.45 13.18 6.80
CA LEU A 28 -7.50 12.63 7.66
C LEU A 28 -8.16 11.41 7.01
N ASP A 29 -8.52 11.51 5.74
CA ASP A 29 -9.11 10.40 4.97
C ASP A 29 -8.19 9.18 4.97
N PHE A 30 -6.87 9.39 4.79
CA PHE A 30 -5.90 8.32 4.84
C PHE A 30 -5.77 7.68 6.24
N VAL A 31 -5.78 8.48 7.31
CA VAL A 31 -5.75 7.96 8.69
C VAL A 31 -7.00 7.13 8.98
N ASP A 32 -8.17 7.56 8.51
CA ASP A 32 -9.41 6.80 8.69
C ASP A 32 -9.42 5.52 7.84
N PHE A 33 -8.83 5.55 6.65
CA PHE A 33 -8.55 4.33 5.87
C PHE A 33 -7.63 3.36 6.62
N LEU A 34 -6.59 3.84 7.29
CA LEU A 34 -5.71 2.97 8.08
C LEU A 34 -6.44 2.33 9.27
N LYS A 35 -7.36 3.06 9.91
CA LYS A 35 -8.19 2.52 11.01
C LYS A 35 -9.24 1.53 10.52
N SER A 36 -9.78 1.74 9.31
CA SER A 36 -10.82 0.87 8.74
C SER A 36 -10.25 -0.48 8.28
N ARG A 37 -8.94 -0.54 7.99
CA ARG A 37 -8.22 -1.81 7.86
C ARG A 37 -8.16 -2.53 9.21
N LYS A 38 -9.10 -3.47 9.42
CA LYS A 38 -8.90 -4.55 10.39
C LYS A 38 -7.53 -5.20 10.13
N PRO A 39 -6.79 -5.63 11.17
CA PRO A 39 -5.53 -6.36 10.98
C PRO A 39 -5.76 -7.50 10.00
N ARG A 40 -4.90 -7.55 8.97
CA ARG A 40 -5.02 -8.40 7.78
C ARG A 40 -5.37 -9.84 8.17
N VAL A 41 -6.65 -10.21 8.06
CA VAL A 41 -6.94 -11.45 7.33
C VAL A 41 -6.59 -11.08 5.90
N GLU A 42 -5.56 -11.70 5.34
CA GLU A 42 -5.22 -11.54 3.92
C GLU A 42 -6.51 -11.58 3.11
N ASP A 43 -6.71 -10.58 2.26
CA ASP A 43 -7.89 -10.51 1.42
C ASP A 43 -7.98 -11.84 0.63
N PRO A 44 -9.02 -12.66 0.84
CA PRO A 44 -9.13 -13.95 0.18
C PRO A 44 -9.06 -13.81 -1.35
N ILE A 45 -9.45 -12.66 -1.90
CA ILE A 45 -9.35 -12.38 -3.33
C ILE A 45 -7.88 -12.25 -3.76
N LEU A 46 -7.02 -11.64 -2.94
CA LEU A 46 -5.57 -11.56 -3.21
C LEU A 46 -4.90 -12.94 -3.08
N HIS A 47 -5.39 -13.81 -2.20
CA HIS A 47 -4.95 -15.21 -2.12
C HIS A 47 -5.40 -16.02 -3.34
N VAL A 48 -6.64 -15.83 -3.79
CA VAL A 48 -7.23 -16.56 -4.92
C VAL A 48 -6.60 -16.15 -6.25
N SER A 49 -6.31 -14.86 -6.48
CA SER A 49 -5.57 -14.41 -7.67
C SER A 49 -4.16 -15.00 -7.76
N GLY A 50 -3.50 -15.24 -6.63
CA GLY A 50 -2.20 -15.93 -6.57
C GLY A 50 -2.28 -17.45 -6.77
N CYS A 51 -3.43 -18.07 -6.49
CA CYS A 51 -3.63 -19.52 -6.61
C CYS A 51 -4.27 -19.97 -7.92
N LEU A 52 -5.07 -19.11 -8.58
CA LEU A 52 -5.83 -19.48 -9.78
C LEU A 52 -5.02 -19.47 -11.08
N SER A 53 -3.78 -18.97 -11.10
CA SER A 53 -2.98 -18.92 -12.33
C SER A 53 -2.14 -20.17 -12.58
N GLY A 54 -2.01 -21.09 -11.61
CA GLY A 54 -1.22 -22.30 -11.78
C GLY A 54 0.28 -21.99 -12.00
N ARG A 55 1.07 -22.11 -10.94
CA ARG A 55 2.51 -21.82 -10.88
C ARG A 55 2.82 -20.32 -10.97
N PRO A 56 3.74 -19.81 -10.13
CA PRO A 56 4.23 -18.44 -10.26
C PRO A 56 4.97 -18.31 -11.60
N LEU A 57 4.54 -17.36 -12.43
CA LEU A 57 5.26 -16.99 -13.65
C LEU A 57 6.48 -16.16 -13.25
N SER A 58 7.64 -16.50 -13.81
CA SER A 58 8.84 -15.69 -13.73
C SER A 58 8.67 -14.39 -14.53
N ALA A 59 9.44 -13.36 -14.18
CA ALA A 59 9.44 -12.09 -14.92
C ALA A 59 9.66 -12.27 -16.44
N ARG A 60 10.49 -13.25 -16.82
CA ARG A 60 10.73 -13.62 -18.21
C ARG A 60 9.49 -14.17 -18.90
N GLU A 61 8.74 -15.05 -18.24
CA GLU A 61 7.49 -15.60 -18.79
C GLU A 61 6.43 -14.50 -18.93
N ILE A 62 6.41 -13.52 -18.02
CA ILE A 62 5.54 -12.35 -18.12
C ILE A 62 5.91 -11.50 -19.34
N GLU A 63 7.20 -11.21 -19.54
CA GLU A 63 7.66 -10.43 -20.69
C GLU A 63 7.36 -11.13 -22.02
N GLU A 64 7.55 -12.45 -22.10
CA GLU A 64 7.32 -13.23 -23.30
C GLU A 64 5.82 -13.30 -23.69
N GLU A 65 4.93 -13.50 -22.71
CA GLU A 65 3.48 -13.48 -22.95
C GLU A 65 2.97 -12.08 -23.37
N LEU A 66 3.56 -11.01 -22.82
CA LEU A 66 3.12 -9.64 -23.09
C LEU A 66 3.71 -9.05 -24.38
N TYR A 67 4.96 -9.38 -24.70
CA TYR A 67 5.72 -8.70 -25.76
C TYR A 67 6.28 -9.66 -26.83
N GLY A 68 6.14 -10.97 -26.67
CA GLY A 68 6.69 -11.97 -27.58
C GLY A 68 8.20 -12.17 -27.40
N LYS A 69 8.79 -13.07 -28.21
CA LYS A 69 10.21 -13.48 -28.10
C LYS A 69 11.21 -12.47 -28.67
N GLU A 70 10.74 -11.54 -29.47
CA GLU A 70 11.54 -10.50 -30.11
C GLU A 70 10.84 -9.15 -29.89
N PRO A 71 11.10 -8.49 -28.75
CA PRO A 71 10.72 -7.08 -28.63
C PRO A 71 11.47 -6.29 -29.71
N ALA A 72 10.76 -5.36 -30.35
CA ALA A 72 11.28 -4.50 -31.42
C ALA A 72 12.49 -3.65 -30.98
#